data_AF-A0A061FEM5-F1
#
_entry.id   AF-A0A061FEM5-F1
#
_cell.length_a   1.000
_cell.length_b   1.000
_cell.length_c   1.000
_cell.angle_alpha   90.00
_cell.angle_beta   90.00
_cell.angle_gamma   90.00
#
_symmetry.space_group_name_H-M   'P 1'
#
loop_
_entity.id
_entity.type
_entity.pdbx_description
1 polymer ?
#
loop_
_entity_poly.entity_id
_entity_poly.type
_entity_poly.pdbx_seq_one_letter_code
_entity_poly.pdbx_strand_id
1 'polypeptide(L)'
;MFNFGRLKLVNEMNQNKTQNTKVFLLSLTNKIYQEEQGAHNRLPKTIRLDSQITNRNQSHLAESPSKALSRLLETEKESFSRTEPTQHCKAGSSGTGLLRKGAANLRKPTGQNPSPIAGYANLYGEHCVRGNLFGVASINFIQGEAMAEMVETEERKCAMSWGGYVEELKKASRIAAPMVAVTVLQYLLQVVSVIMVGHLGQLSLASVAIATSITNVTGFSLLSGMAGGLETLCGQAYGSRQYKKLGVYTYSAVISLILVCPPICILWIFMDKLFPLVGQDTLISRKARQYSLWLIPALFASAILKPLTRYLQTQSLILPMLLTAFFILCFHVPVCWTLVFKLDLGDLGAAIAFSLSTWLNVILLGIYVKYSSSCEKTRSPLSKDAFLGVSEFFRLGVPAAIMVCLKWWSMELLTLLSGLLPNPKLETSVLSICLTLSTLHFTIPYGFGAATSTRVSNELGAGNPELARMAVKVGMSMATTEAVIVSTALFFSRHIIGYAYCKEKPVVHEVAVMAPLLCISLVTDSMQVVLSGVAKGCGWQHIGAYVNLGAFYLIGLPVGIMLGFVANLKGRGLWIGIVAGSIVQTILLSLFAIFTNWKKQVAKAKERIGRSSMGN
;
A
#
# COMPACT_ATOMS: atom_id res chain seq x y z
N MET A 1 37.12 7.27 20.08
CA MET A 1 36.68 5.90 19.77
C MET A 1 37.91 5.04 19.45
N PHE A 2 38.75 4.71 20.44
CA PHE A 2 40.16 4.33 20.22
C PHE A 2 40.51 2.85 20.43
N ASN A 3 39.52 1.96 20.61
CA ASN A 3 39.76 0.54 20.95
C ASN A 3 39.43 -0.48 19.84
N PHE A 4 39.02 -0.05 18.65
CA PHE A 4 38.62 -0.99 17.58
C PHE A 4 39.81 -1.64 16.83
N GLY A 5 41.01 -1.03 16.88
CA GLY A 5 42.19 -1.53 16.18
C GLY A 5 42.82 -2.80 16.77
N ARG A 6 42.84 -2.95 18.11
CA ARG A 6 43.49 -4.11 18.77
C ARG A 6 42.73 -5.42 18.58
N LEU A 7 41.41 -5.40 18.49
CA LEU A 7 40.62 -6.63 18.29
C LEU A 7 40.87 -7.27 16.91
N LYS A 8 41.13 -6.45 15.88
CA LYS A 8 41.30 -6.94 14.51
C LYS A 8 42.60 -7.74 14.33
N LEU A 9 43.71 -7.22 14.87
CA LEU A 9 45.03 -7.88 14.85
C LEU A 9 45.05 -9.23 15.60
N VAL A 10 44.33 -9.34 16.73
CA VAL A 10 44.25 -10.61 17.49
C VAL A 10 43.45 -11.67 16.74
N ASN A 11 42.39 -11.29 16.01
CA ASN A 11 41.61 -12.21 15.19
C ASN A 11 42.38 -12.67 13.93
N GLU A 12 43.10 -11.77 13.26
CA GLU A 12 43.89 -12.10 12.06
C GLU A 12 45.03 -13.08 12.39
N MET A 13 45.69 -12.94 13.56
CA MET A 13 46.69 -13.92 14.02
C MET A 13 46.12 -15.31 14.32
N ASN A 14 44.90 -15.40 14.88
CA ASN A 14 44.25 -16.68 15.17
C ASN A 14 43.69 -17.36 13.91
N GLN A 15 43.22 -16.61 12.92
CA GLN A 15 42.79 -17.18 11.64
C GLN A 15 43.97 -17.81 10.87
N ASN A 16 45.14 -17.15 10.80
CA ASN A 16 46.31 -17.71 10.12
C ASN A 16 46.79 -19.04 10.71
N LYS A 17 46.78 -19.20 12.04
CA LYS A 17 47.08 -20.52 12.66
C LYS A 17 46.07 -21.59 12.26
N THR A 18 44.78 -21.24 12.26
CA THR A 18 43.69 -22.20 11.94
C THR A 18 43.70 -22.63 10.47
N GLN A 19 44.12 -21.74 9.57
CA GLN A 19 44.15 -21.99 8.12
C GLN A 19 45.31 -22.92 7.73
N ASN A 20 46.50 -22.74 8.32
CA ASN A 20 47.64 -23.62 8.06
C ASN A 20 47.39 -25.07 8.53
N THR A 21 46.73 -25.26 9.69
CA THR A 21 46.37 -26.62 10.16
C THR A 21 45.36 -27.31 9.23
N LYS A 22 44.41 -26.56 8.64
CA LYS A 22 43.44 -27.12 7.68
C LYS A 22 44.10 -27.53 6.36
N VAL A 23 45.06 -26.75 5.85
CA VAL A 23 45.82 -27.11 4.63
C VAL A 23 46.68 -28.36 4.87
N PHE A 24 47.31 -28.48 6.04
CA PHE A 24 48.08 -29.68 6.41
C PHE A 24 47.19 -30.93 6.52
N LEU A 25 46.03 -30.83 7.17
CA LEU A 25 45.08 -31.93 7.29
C LEU A 25 44.53 -32.37 5.92
N LEU A 26 44.14 -31.43 5.05
CA LEU A 26 43.68 -31.74 3.68
C LEU A 26 44.78 -32.42 2.84
N SER A 27 46.05 -32.06 3.04
CA SER A 27 47.18 -32.73 2.38
C SER A 27 47.35 -34.18 2.88
N LEU A 28 47.19 -34.43 4.19
CA LEU A 28 47.19 -35.79 4.73
C LEU A 28 46.01 -36.63 4.22
N THR A 29 44.79 -36.08 4.22
CA THR A 29 43.61 -36.83 3.74
C THR A 29 43.72 -37.20 2.26
N ASN A 30 44.26 -36.31 1.42
CA ASN A 30 44.51 -36.63 0.01
C ASN A 30 45.62 -37.69 -0.17
N LYS A 31 46.66 -37.72 0.67
CA LYS A 31 47.66 -38.80 0.63
C LYS A 31 47.07 -40.15 1.00
N ILE A 32 46.30 -40.22 2.08
CA ILE A 32 45.65 -41.46 2.54
C ILE A 32 44.66 -41.98 1.48
N TYR A 33 43.87 -41.10 0.86
CA TYR A 33 42.93 -41.47 -0.21
C TYR A 33 43.63 -41.98 -1.48
N GLN A 34 44.81 -41.45 -1.81
CA GLN A 34 45.61 -41.95 -2.95
C GLN A 34 46.28 -43.30 -2.65
N GLU A 35 46.66 -43.56 -1.40
CA GLU A 35 47.18 -44.88 -0.98
C GLU A 35 46.08 -45.96 -1.00
N GLU A 36 44.84 -45.65 -0.60
CA GLU A 36 43.69 -46.58 -0.75
C GLU A 36 43.35 -46.87 -2.23
N GLN A 37 43.37 -45.86 -3.10
CA GLN A 37 43.16 -46.05 -4.55
C GLN A 37 44.27 -46.93 -5.18
N GLY A 38 45.52 -46.82 -4.69
CA GLY A 38 46.63 -47.66 -5.12
C GLY A 38 46.50 -49.14 -4.73
N ALA A 39 45.87 -49.44 -3.60
CA ALA A 39 45.66 -50.80 -3.12
C ALA A 39 44.58 -51.56 -3.92
N HIS A 40 43.60 -50.86 -4.48
CA HIS A 40 42.44 -51.50 -5.12
C HIS A 40 42.72 -52.13 -6.50
N ASN A 41 43.89 -51.86 -7.10
CA ASN A 41 44.29 -52.31 -8.44
C ASN A 41 45.07 -53.65 -8.48
N ARG A 42 45.06 -54.46 -7.41
CA ARG A 42 45.70 -55.79 -7.37
C ARG A 42 44.79 -56.91 -6.84
N LEU A 43 43.69 -57.21 -7.55
CA LEU A 43 42.91 -58.45 -7.37
C LEU A 43 42.34 -58.95 -8.72
N PRO A 44 42.15 -60.27 -8.96
CA PRO A 44 41.86 -60.82 -10.29
C PRO A 44 40.41 -60.66 -10.79
N LYS A 45 40.21 -60.92 -12.09
CA LYS A 45 38.94 -60.82 -12.82
C LYS A 45 37.92 -61.93 -12.46
N THR A 46 37.35 -61.91 -11.25
CA THR A 46 36.30 -62.86 -10.86
C THR A 46 35.20 -62.30 -9.92
N ILE A 47 34.85 -61.01 -10.05
CA ILE A 47 33.50 -60.50 -9.73
C ILE A 47 33.16 -59.44 -10.81
N ARG A 48 32.39 -59.83 -11.83
CA ARG A 48 31.85 -58.89 -12.84
C ARG A 48 30.51 -59.31 -13.45
N LEU A 49 29.78 -60.19 -12.76
CA LEU A 49 28.58 -60.86 -13.29
C LEU A 49 27.31 -60.68 -12.43
N ASP A 50 27.41 -60.07 -11.24
CA ASP A 50 26.23 -59.78 -10.39
C ASP A 50 25.57 -58.41 -10.65
N SER A 51 26.15 -57.55 -11.49
CA SER A 51 25.59 -56.22 -11.78
C SER A 51 24.60 -56.17 -12.95
N GLN A 52 24.13 -57.31 -13.46
CA GLN A 52 23.16 -57.39 -14.57
C GLN A 52 21.80 -58.02 -14.22
N ILE A 53 21.62 -58.57 -13.01
CA ILE A 53 20.36 -59.24 -12.62
C ILE A 53 19.39 -58.29 -11.89
N THR A 54 19.87 -57.17 -11.32
CA THR A 54 19.02 -56.19 -10.60
C THR A 54 18.36 -55.13 -11.49
N ASN A 55 18.29 -55.33 -12.82
CA ASN A 55 17.84 -54.30 -13.77
C ASN A 55 16.68 -54.75 -14.66
N ARG A 56 15.76 -55.58 -14.13
CA ARG A 56 14.57 -56.07 -14.87
C ARG A 56 13.21 -55.91 -14.16
N ASN A 57 13.18 -55.31 -12.96
CA ASN A 57 11.97 -55.15 -12.13
C ASN A 57 11.65 -53.69 -11.72
N GLN A 58 12.01 -52.69 -12.53
CA GLN A 58 11.61 -51.27 -12.33
C GLN A 58 11.20 -50.56 -13.64
N SER A 59 10.38 -51.23 -14.47
CA SER A 59 9.84 -50.64 -15.71
C SER A 59 8.30 -50.58 -15.75
N HIS A 60 7.65 -50.37 -14.61
CA HIS A 60 6.24 -50.00 -14.51
C HIS A 60 6.00 -49.09 -13.31
N LEU A 61 6.12 -47.76 -13.51
CA LEU A 61 5.46 -46.67 -12.75
C LEU A 61 6.06 -45.30 -13.14
N ALA A 62 5.63 -44.75 -14.29
CA ALA A 62 5.93 -43.36 -14.69
C ALA A 62 4.97 -42.86 -15.79
N GLU A 63 3.67 -42.67 -15.48
CA GLU A 63 2.79 -41.87 -16.36
C GLU A 63 2.97 -40.36 -16.10
N SER A 64 2.94 -39.57 -17.18
CA SER A 64 3.06 -38.10 -17.15
C SER A 64 1.84 -37.43 -16.48
N PRO A 65 2.04 -36.37 -15.64
CA PRO A 65 0.94 -35.62 -15.02
C PRO A 65 -0.09 -35.05 -16.02
N SER A 66 0.28 -34.84 -17.29
CA SER A 66 -0.64 -34.33 -18.31
C SER A 66 -1.77 -35.30 -18.69
N LYS A 67 -1.58 -36.62 -18.53
CA LYS A 67 -2.60 -37.63 -18.85
C LYS A 67 -3.57 -37.92 -17.69
N ALA A 68 -3.23 -37.56 -16.47
CA ALA A 68 -4.13 -37.65 -15.32
C ALA A 68 -5.19 -36.55 -15.35
N LEU A 69 -4.80 -35.33 -15.75
CA LEU A 69 -5.70 -34.18 -15.81
C LEU A 69 -6.77 -34.29 -16.90
N SER A 70 -6.46 -34.94 -18.04
CA SER A 70 -7.43 -35.18 -19.11
C SER A 70 -8.53 -36.18 -18.70
N ARG A 71 -8.18 -37.27 -18.01
CA ARG A 71 -9.17 -38.28 -17.57
C ARG A 71 -10.12 -37.75 -16.47
N LEU A 72 -9.66 -36.80 -15.66
CA LEU A 72 -10.52 -36.12 -14.66
C LEU A 72 -11.54 -35.16 -15.28
N LEU A 73 -11.24 -34.58 -16.45
CA LEU A 73 -12.17 -33.69 -17.17
C LEU A 73 -13.20 -34.43 -18.04
N GLU A 74 -12.98 -35.72 -18.32
CA GLU A 74 -13.94 -36.57 -19.02
C GLU A 74 -14.95 -37.22 -18.07
N THR A 75 -14.58 -37.47 -16.80
CA THR A 75 -15.48 -38.10 -15.81
C THR A 75 -16.57 -37.16 -15.26
N GLU A 76 -16.43 -35.84 -15.39
CA GLU A 76 -17.49 -34.88 -15.01
C GLU A 76 -18.58 -34.70 -16.08
N LYS A 77 -18.37 -35.16 -17.32
CA LYS A 77 -19.34 -34.96 -18.41
C LYS A 77 -20.44 -36.03 -18.51
N GLU A 78 -20.25 -37.19 -17.88
CA GLU A 78 -21.25 -38.28 -17.92
C GLU A 78 -22.25 -38.25 -16.76
N SER A 79 -22.05 -37.40 -15.75
CA SER A 79 -22.96 -37.29 -14.59
C SER A 79 -24.17 -36.37 -14.82
N PHE A 80 -24.24 -35.65 -15.95
CA PHE A 80 -25.25 -34.63 -16.23
C PHE A 80 -26.16 -34.98 -17.43
N SER A 81 -26.64 -36.23 -17.49
CA SER A 81 -27.78 -36.59 -18.36
C SER A 81 -28.61 -37.69 -17.72
N ARG A 82 -29.96 -37.60 -17.87
CA ARG A 82 -31.01 -38.36 -17.13
C ARG A 82 -31.12 -37.85 -15.67
N THR A 83 -32.28 -37.48 -15.11
CA THR A 83 -33.70 -37.80 -15.41
C THR A 83 -34.68 -36.70 -14.95
N GLU A 84 -35.77 -36.53 -15.69
CA GLU A 84 -37.13 -36.14 -15.24
C GLU A 84 -38.10 -37.19 -15.84
N PRO A 85 -39.39 -37.37 -15.42
CA PRO A 85 -40.31 -36.37 -14.84
C PRO A 85 -41.31 -36.86 -13.73
N THR A 86 -42.35 -36.04 -13.47
CA THR A 86 -43.74 -36.32 -12.97
C THR A 86 -44.17 -36.24 -11.48
N GLN A 87 -44.82 -35.10 -11.16
CA GLN A 87 -46.22 -34.87 -10.65
C GLN A 87 -46.73 -35.11 -9.20
N HIS A 88 -47.47 -34.07 -8.73
CA HIS A 88 -48.56 -33.97 -7.71
C HIS A 88 -48.19 -34.13 -6.20
N CYS A 89 -48.82 -33.42 -5.24
CA CYS A 89 -50.21 -32.93 -5.15
C CYS A 89 -50.43 -31.53 -4.48
N LYS A 90 -51.69 -31.14 -4.17
CA LYS A 90 -52.22 -29.75 -3.96
C LYS A 90 -52.55 -29.32 -2.51
N ALA A 91 -52.49 -28.00 -2.24
CA ALA A 91 -53.49 -27.11 -1.58
C ALA A 91 -52.85 -25.69 -1.45
N GLY A 92 -53.45 -24.49 -1.57
CA GLY A 92 -54.83 -23.96 -1.44
C GLY A 92 -54.79 -22.87 -0.35
N SER A 93 -55.07 -21.56 -0.54
CA SER A 93 -56.23 -20.92 -1.22
C SER A 93 -55.99 -19.47 -1.72
N SER A 94 -56.85 -19.08 -2.68
CA SER A 94 -57.32 -17.75 -3.18
C SER A 94 -57.20 -16.50 -2.26
N GLY A 95 -57.18 -15.24 -2.72
CA GLY A 95 -57.41 -14.57 -4.04
C GLY A 95 -57.39 -13.01 -3.83
N THR A 96 -57.78 -12.06 -4.70
CA THR A 96 -58.31 -11.97 -6.09
C THR A 96 -57.91 -10.60 -6.73
N GLY A 97 -58.03 -10.41 -8.06
CA GLY A 97 -58.95 -9.42 -8.69
C GLY A 97 -58.48 -7.95 -8.74
N LEU A 98 -57.62 -7.45 -9.64
CA LEU A 98 -57.75 -7.27 -11.11
C LEU A 98 -58.78 -6.18 -11.53
N LEU A 99 -58.33 -5.03 -12.08
CA LEU A 99 -58.83 -4.41 -13.35
C LEU A 99 -58.16 -3.06 -13.78
N ARG A 100 -57.78 -3.01 -15.07
CA ARG A 100 -57.68 -1.89 -16.09
C ARG A 100 -57.43 -0.42 -15.65
N LYS A 101 -56.44 0.32 -16.20
CA LYS A 101 -56.12 0.79 -17.60
C LYS A 101 -56.81 2.11 -18.03
N GLY A 102 -56.01 3.09 -18.49
CA GLY A 102 -56.39 4.34 -19.21
C GLY A 102 -55.86 5.60 -18.48
N ALA A 103 -54.86 6.36 -18.95
CA ALA A 103 -54.81 7.27 -20.13
C ALA A 103 -55.76 8.49 -20.01
N ALA A 104 -55.40 9.75 -20.31
CA ALA A 104 -54.11 10.42 -20.58
C ALA A 104 -54.29 11.97 -20.49
N ASN A 105 -53.19 12.74 -20.45
CA ASN A 105 -53.03 14.16 -20.86
C ASN A 105 -54.13 15.22 -20.56
N LEU A 106 -53.76 16.34 -19.89
CA LEU A 106 -53.66 17.70 -20.49
C LEU A 106 -53.46 18.87 -19.49
N ARG A 107 -52.56 19.80 -19.90
CA ARG A 107 -52.52 21.27 -19.69
C ARG A 107 -52.59 21.95 -18.30
N LYS A 108 -51.61 22.85 -18.10
CA LYS A 108 -51.67 24.05 -17.25
C LYS A 108 -52.68 25.08 -17.79
N PRO A 109 -53.07 26.07 -16.97
CA PRO A 109 -53.10 27.46 -17.43
C PRO A 109 -52.27 28.42 -16.56
N THR A 110 -52.12 29.64 -17.06
CA THR A 110 -51.36 30.79 -16.51
C THR A 110 -52.26 32.03 -16.47
N GLY A 111 -52.06 32.96 -15.51
CA GLY A 111 -52.41 34.38 -15.74
C GLY A 111 -53.22 35.14 -14.66
N GLN A 112 -52.51 35.91 -13.84
CA GLN A 112 -52.71 37.35 -13.49
C GLN A 112 -54.09 37.96 -13.08
N ASN A 113 -54.05 38.58 -11.88
CA ASN A 113 -54.55 39.94 -11.51
C ASN A 113 -56.09 40.17 -11.31
N PRO A 114 -56.55 41.30 -10.69
CA PRO A 114 -56.50 41.49 -9.22
C PRO A 114 -57.72 42.19 -8.55
N SER A 115 -57.90 41.98 -7.22
CA SER A 115 -58.49 42.92 -6.21
C SER A 115 -59.97 43.38 -6.37
N PRO A 116 -60.59 44.19 -5.45
CA PRO A 116 -60.41 44.41 -4.01
C PRO A 116 -61.75 44.45 -3.15
N ILE A 117 -61.64 44.89 -1.88
CA ILE A 117 -62.66 45.60 -1.04
C ILE A 117 -63.57 44.81 -0.06
N ALA A 118 -63.58 45.32 1.19
CA ALA A 118 -64.52 45.19 2.32
C ALA A 118 -64.80 43.79 2.92
N GLY A 119 -65.01 43.66 4.24
CA GLY A 119 -64.96 44.67 5.30
C GLY A 119 -66.06 44.46 6.34
N TYR A 120 -65.69 44.05 7.55
CA TYR A 120 -66.56 44.10 8.73
C TYR A 120 -65.74 44.41 9.97
N ALA A 121 -66.16 45.46 10.68
CA ALA A 121 -65.68 45.80 12.01
C ALA A 121 -66.89 45.94 12.93
N ASN A 122 -66.80 45.34 14.11
CA ASN A 122 -67.44 45.76 15.37
C ASN A 122 -66.79 44.89 16.47
N LEU A 123 -65.94 45.46 17.32
CA LEU A 123 -66.30 46.19 18.55
C LEU A 123 -66.91 45.27 19.63
N TYR A 124 -66.05 44.80 20.54
CA TYR A 124 -66.33 44.73 21.99
C TYR A 124 -65.01 44.53 22.78
N GLY A 125 -64.84 45.29 23.86
CA GLY A 125 -63.97 44.94 24.99
C GLY A 125 -62.48 45.23 24.88
N GLU A 126 -62.06 46.44 25.31
CA GLU A 126 -60.72 46.59 25.89
C GLU A 126 -60.67 45.87 27.25
N HIS A 127 -59.66 45.03 27.49
CA HIS A 127 -58.87 45.02 28.74
C HIS A 127 -57.75 43.94 28.69
N CYS A 128 -56.51 44.38 28.94
CA CYS A 128 -55.45 43.61 29.61
C CYS A 128 -54.92 42.28 28.99
N VAL A 129 -54.20 42.34 27.86
CA VAL A 129 -53.04 41.43 27.62
C VAL A 129 -51.88 42.18 26.95
N ARG A 130 -51.05 42.88 27.73
CA ARG A 130 -49.76 43.45 27.24
C ARG A 130 -48.58 42.86 28.00
N GLY A 131 -48.48 41.54 27.97
CA GLY A 131 -47.48 40.77 28.69
C GLY A 131 -47.41 39.31 28.26
N ASN A 132 -47.23 39.04 26.95
CA ASN A 132 -46.91 37.69 26.48
C ASN A 132 -46.20 37.57 25.11
N LEU A 133 -46.06 38.64 24.31
CA LEU A 133 -45.37 38.54 23.01
C LEU A 133 -43.87 38.20 23.13
N PHE A 134 -43.18 38.73 24.14
CA PHE A 134 -41.78 38.37 24.42
C PHE A 134 -41.65 36.92 24.88
N GLY A 135 -42.55 36.44 25.76
CA GLY A 135 -42.57 35.06 26.23
C GLY A 135 -42.75 34.06 25.09
N VAL A 136 -43.73 34.30 24.20
CA VAL A 136 -43.99 33.40 23.05
C VAL A 136 -42.84 33.41 22.04
N ALA A 137 -42.19 34.56 21.80
CA ALA A 137 -41.01 34.63 20.94
C ALA A 137 -39.81 33.85 21.54
N SER A 138 -39.54 34.01 22.83
CA SER A 138 -38.48 33.26 23.53
C SER A 138 -38.78 31.77 23.63
N ILE A 139 -40.03 31.37 23.87
CA ILE A 139 -40.45 29.96 23.88
C ILE A 139 -40.27 29.35 22.48
N ASN A 140 -40.73 30.00 21.41
CA ASN A 140 -40.53 29.51 20.04
C ASN A 140 -39.05 29.42 19.65
N PHE A 141 -38.19 30.32 20.16
CA PHE A 141 -36.75 30.27 19.96
C PHE A 141 -36.12 29.07 20.69
N ILE A 142 -36.38 28.92 22.00
CA ILE A 142 -35.89 27.80 22.82
C ILE A 142 -36.41 26.45 22.29
N GLN A 143 -37.65 26.41 21.82
CA GLN A 143 -38.28 25.21 21.26
C GLN A 143 -37.74 24.89 19.85
N GLY A 144 -37.33 25.91 19.09
CA GLY A 144 -36.57 25.77 17.85
C GLY A 144 -35.15 25.25 18.07
N GLU A 145 -34.43 25.77 19.07
CA GLU A 145 -33.11 25.25 19.47
C GLU A 145 -33.21 23.82 20.00
N ALA A 146 -34.18 23.50 20.87
CA ALA A 146 -34.41 22.16 21.37
C ALA A 146 -34.85 21.17 20.28
N MET A 147 -35.66 21.60 19.30
CA MET A 147 -35.99 20.78 18.13
C MET A 147 -34.75 20.55 17.25
N ALA A 148 -33.92 21.57 17.01
CA ALA A 148 -32.68 21.42 16.27
C ALA A 148 -31.70 20.48 16.98
N GLU A 149 -31.54 20.61 18.30
CA GLU A 149 -30.67 19.76 19.11
C GLU A 149 -31.21 18.31 19.21
N MET A 150 -32.54 18.12 19.27
CA MET A 150 -33.15 16.79 19.17
C MET A 150 -32.96 16.15 17.79
N VAL A 151 -33.15 16.90 16.70
CA VAL A 151 -32.89 16.41 15.33
C VAL A 151 -31.42 16.06 15.16
N GLU A 152 -30.50 16.93 15.62
CA GLU A 152 -29.06 16.64 15.58
C GLU A 152 -28.71 15.42 16.45
N THR A 153 -29.44 15.16 17.53
CA THR A 153 -29.25 13.99 18.40
C THR A 153 -29.82 12.71 17.79
N GLU A 154 -30.96 12.76 17.11
CA GLU A 154 -31.53 11.65 16.33
C GLU A 154 -30.64 11.30 15.12
N GLU A 155 -30.15 12.30 14.38
CA GLU A 155 -29.18 12.09 13.30
C GLU A 155 -27.86 11.50 13.83
N ARG A 156 -27.36 11.93 14.99
CA ARG A 156 -26.19 11.31 15.65
C ARG A 156 -26.44 9.86 16.05
N LYS A 157 -27.63 9.51 16.58
CA LYS A 157 -28.00 8.10 16.86
C LYS A 157 -28.06 7.27 15.58
N CYS A 158 -28.69 7.80 14.51
CA CYS A 158 -28.81 7.13 13.23
C CYS A 158 -27.44 6.92 12.56
N ALA A 159 -26.55 7.92 12.61
CA ALA A 159 -25.17 7.83 12.13
C ALA A 159 -24.33 6.78 12.90
N MET A 160 -24.65 6.50 14.16
CA MET A 160 -24.04 5.43 14.96
C MET A 160 -24.76 4.08 14.88
N SER A 161 -25.88 3.98 14.14
CA SER A 161 -26.61 2.73 13.94
C SER A 161 -25.89 1.77 12.98
N TRP A 162 -26.37 0.51 12.95
CA TRP A 162 -25.95 -0.47 11.94
C TRP A 162 -26.14 0.03 10.49
N GLY A 163 -27.21 0.78 10.22
CA GLY A 163 -27.44 1.39 8.91
C GLY A 163 -26.38 2.43 8.55
N GLY A 164 -25.97 3.27 9.51
CA GLY A 164 -24.89 4.24 9.34
C GLY A 164 -23.54 3.57 9.06
N TYR A 165 -23.24 2.47 9.77
CA TYR A 165 -22.06 1.65 9.52
C TYR A 165 -22.05 1.03 8.11
N VAL A 166 -23.18 0.44 7.67
CA VAL A 166 -23.30 -0.18 6.34
C VAL A 166 -23.15 0.83 5.20
N GLU A 167 -23.74 2.03 5.32
CA GLU A 167 -23.60 3.06 4.29
C GLU A 167 -22.17 3.66 4.28
N GLU A 168 -21.50 3.78 5.42
CA GLU A 168 -20.09 4.18 5.45
C GLU A 168 -19.17 3.09 4.89
N LEU A 169 -19.42 1.81 5.19
CA LEU A 169 -18.73 0.67 4.58
C LEU A 169 -18.86 0.66 3.06
N LYS A 170 -20.05 0.97 2.53
CA LYS A 170 -20.30 1.08 1.09
C LYS A 170 -19.55 2.26 0.46
N LYS A 171 -19.48 3.42 1.13
CA LYS A 171 -18.69 4.59 0.68
C LYS A 171 -17.18 4.30 0.70
N ALA A 172 -16.67 3.72 1.79
CA ALA A 172 -15.28 3.33 1.91
C ALA A 172 -14.91 2.26 0.85
N SER A 173 -15.73 1.23 0.68
CA SER A 173 -15.49 0.14 -0.30
C SER A 173 -15.44 0.63 -1.75
N ARG A 174 -16.29 1.61 -2.12
CA ARG A 174 -16.26 2.26 -3.44
C ARG A 174 -14.95 2.97 -3.76
N ILE A 175 -14.18 3.38 -2.73
CA ILE A 175 -12.84 3.95 -2.89
C ILE A 175 -11.80 2.83 -2.80
N ALA A 176 -11.89 2.00 -1.77
CA ALA A 176 -10.92 0.97 -1.42
C ALA A 176 -10.72 -0.07 -2.53
N ALA A 177 -11.78 -0.73 -2.99
CA ALA A 177 -11.67 -1.83 -3.96
C ALA A 177 -10.96 -1.42 -5.27
N PRO A 178 -11.36 -0.32 -5.97
CA PRO A 178 -10.62 0.13 -7.15
C PRO A 178 -9.24 0.71 -6.80
N MET A 179 -9.02 1.26 -5.59
CA MET A 179 -7.72 1.76 -5.17
C MET A 179 -6.70 0.63 -4.94
N VAL A 180 -7.13 -0.51 -4.38
CA VAL A 180 -6.31 -1.74 -4.29
C VAL A 180 -5.88 -2.17 -5.68
N ALA A 181 -6.82 -2.29 -6.63
CA ALA A 181 -6.52 -2.66 -8.01
C ALA A 181 -5.54 -1.69 -8.68
N VAL A 182 -5.72 -0.37 -8.51
CA VAL A 182 -4.75 0.64 -8.98
C VAL A 182 -3.35 0.40 -8.39
N THR A 183 -3.25 0.12 -7.09
CA THR A 183 -1.93 -0.05 -6.43
C THR A 183 -1.23 -1.34 -6.85
N VAL A 184 -1.97 -2.43 -7.07
CA VAL A 184 -1.46 -3.67 -7.66
C VAL A 184 -0.95 -3.41 -9.07
N LEU A 185 -1.75 -2.78 -9.93
CA LEU A 185 -1.37 -2.45 -11.31
C LEU A 185 -0.13 -1.54 -11.37
N GLN A 186 -0.02 -0.55 -10.48
CA GLN A 186 1.16 0.32 -10.37
C GLN A 186 2.40 -0.43 -9.88
N TYR A 187 2.27 -1.36 -8.93
CA TYR A 187 3.37 -2.20 -8.45
C TYR A 187 3.87 -3.17 -9.54
N LEU A 188 2.96 -3.71 -10.36
CA LEU A 188 3.29 -4.63 -11.45
C LEU A 188 4.22 -4.02 -12.51
N LEU A 189 4.25 -2.70 -12.72
CA LEU A 189 5.26 -2.06 -13.60
C LEU A 189 6.70 -2.38 -13.14
N GLN A 190 6.96 -2.23 -11.84
CA GLN A 190 8.28 -2.48 -11.25
C GLN A 190 8.62 -3.98 -11.31
N VAL A 191 7.64 -4.85 -11.03
CA VAL A 191 7.80 -6.31 -11.13
C VAL A 191 8.13 -6.74 -12.56
N VAL A 192 7.40 -6.23 -13.56
CA VAL A 192 7.67 -6.49 -14.99
C VAL A 192 9.07 -6.03 -15.37
N SER A 193 9.47 -4.81 -15.00
CA SER A 193 10.81 -4.29 -15.28
C SER A 193 11.91 -5.20 -14.71
N VAL A 194 11.78 -5.65 -13.47
CA VAL A 194 12.75 -6.56 -12.82
C VAL A 194 12.76 -7.95 -13.48
N ILE A 195 11.60 -8.50 -13.86
CA ILE A 195 11.51 -9.79 -14.58
C ILE A 195 12.23 -9.71 -15.93
N MET A 196 12.04 -8.63 -16.71
CA MET A 196 12.72 -8.48 -18.00
C MET A 196 14.24 -8.39 -17.81
N VAL A 197 14.71 -7.59 -16.85
CA VAL A 197 16.15 -7.48 -16.54
C VAL A 197 16.74 -8.79 -16.01
N GLY A 198 15.97 -9.59 -15.27
CA GLY A 198 16.40 -10.88 -14.74
C GLY A 198 16.91 -11.85 -15.81
N HIS A 199 16.31 -11.81 -17.00
CA HIS A 199 16.73 -12.64 -18.14
C HIS A 199 18.02 -12.17 -18.82
N LEU A 200 18.53 -10.96 -18.53
CA LEU A 200 19.83 -10.47 -19.01
C LEU A 200 21.02 -11.03 -18.22
N GLY A 201 20.77 -11.75 -17.13
CA GLY A 201 21.80 -12.36 -16.29
C GLY A 201 22.06 -11.66 -14.96
N GLN A 202 22.83 -12.34 -14.11
CA GLN A 202 22.98 -12.04 -12.68
C GLN A 202 23.54 -10.63 -12.41
N LEU A 203 24.50 -10.15 -13.20
CA LEU A 203 25.10 -8.83 -13.02
C LEU A 203 24.08 -7.70 -13.21
N SER A 204 23.27 -7.78 -14.27
CA SER A 204 22.24 -6.79 -14.55
C SER A 204 21.12 -6.84 -13.50
N LEU A 205 20.68 -8.04 -13.11
CA LEU A 205 19.69 -8.22 -12.04
C LEU A 205 20.16 -7.63 -10.69
N ALA A 206 21.39 -7.94 -10.26
CA ALA A 206 21.93 -7.41 -9.01
C ALA A 206 22.08 -5.88 -9.03
N SER A 207 22.59 -5.33 -10.15
CA SER A 207 22.77 -3.89 -10.33
C SER A 207 21.43 -3.14 -10.30
N VAL A 208 20.41 -3.66 -11.00
CA VAL A 208 19.07 -3.07 -11.03
C VAL A 208 18.34 -3.24 -9.71
N ALA A 209 18.49 -4.37 -9.00
CA ALA A 209 17.91 -4.56 -7.67
C ALA A 209 18.45 -3.53 -6.66
N ILE A 210 19.78 -3.35 -6.60
CA ILE A 210 20.43 -2.37 -5.73
C ILE A 210 20.02 -0.93 -6.12
N ALA A 211 20.03 -0.60 -7.41
CA ALA A 211 19.56 0.70 -7.90
C ALA A 211 18.10 0.96 -7.53
N THR A 212 17.23 -0.04 -7.67
CA THR A 212 15.80 0.05 -7.37
C THR A 212 15.55 0.22 -5.87
N SER A 213 16.24 -0.52 -5.00
CA SER A 213 16.20 -0.32 -3.54
C SER A 213 16.59 1.12 -3.19
N ILE A 214 17.77 1.59 -3.61
CA ILE A 214 18.25 2.92 -3.20
C ILE A 214 17.41 4.07 -3.79
N THR A 215 16.89 3.94 -5.01
CA THR A 215 16.05 4.97 -5.64
C THR A 215 14.65 5.01 -5.00
N ASN A 216 14.14 3.88 -4.53
CA ASN A 216 12.94 3.82 -3.69
C ASN A 216 13.19 4.46 -2.31
N VAL A 217 14.26 4.10 -1.62
CA VAL A 217 14.67 4.67 -0.32
C VAL A 217 14.82 6.19 -0.41
N THR A 218 15.58 6.68 -1.38
CA THR A 218 16.02 8.08 -1.42
C THR A 218 15.09 9.02 -2.20
N GLY A 219 14.30 8.49 -3.14
CA GLY A 219 13.45 9.30 -4.02
C GLY A 219 11.97 8.92 -3.97
N PHE A 220 11.59 7.74 -4.48
CA PHE A 220 10.17 7.43 -4.69
C PHE A 220 9.37 7.32 -3.39
N SER A 221 9.94 6.81 -2.30
CA SER A 221 9.29 6.79 -0.98
C SER A 221 9.09 8.20 -0.42
N LEU A 222 10.08 9.08 -0.59
CA LEU A 222 10.02 10.48 -0.16
C LEU A 222 8.90 11.24 -0.90
N LEU A 223 8.86 11.16 -2.24
CA LEU A 223 7.78 11.79 -3.03
C LEU A 223 6.40 11.21 -2.68
N SER A 224 6.30 9.89 -2.51
CA SER A 224 5.05 9.19 -2.14
C SER A 224 4.54 9.60 -0.75
N GLY A 225 5.46 9.71 0.22
CA GLY A 225 5.15 10.13 1.59
C GLY A 225 4.78 11.60 1.68
N MET A 226 5.54 12.49 1.01
CA MET A 226 5.21 13.93 0.95
C MET A 226 3.85 14.19 0.31
N ALA A 227 3.49 13.48 -0.77
CA ALA A 227 2.17 13.57 -1.37
C ALA A 227 1.04 13.19 -0.39
N GLY A 228 1.32 12.41 0.65
CA GLY A 228 0.39 12.11 1.75
C GLY A 228 -0.10 13.35 2.53
N GLY A 229 0.57 14.50 2.42
CA GLY A 229 0.07 15.78 2.94
C GLY A 229 -1.20 16.28 2.23
N LEU A 230 -1.38 15.93 0.94
CA LEU A 230 -2.58 16.29 0.17
C LEU A 230 -3.82 15.53 0.63
N GLU A 231 -3.67 14.35 1.23
CA GLU A 231 -4.81 13.61 1.79
C GLU A 231 -5.50 14.43 2.91
N THR A 232 -4.74 15.22 3.67
CA THR A 232 -5.27 16.25 4.58
C THR A 232 -5.85 17.44 3.81
N LEU A 233 -5.01 18.11 3.01
CA LEU A 233 -5.31 19.43 2.45
C LEU A 233 -6.45 19.37 1.43
N CYS A 234 -6.31 18.51 0.42
CA CYS A 234 -7.33 18.32 -0.60
C CYS A 234 -8.59 17.66 -0.02
N GLY A 235 -8.45 16.65 0.85
CA GLY A 235 -9.62 15.99 1.45
C GLY A 235 -10.47 16.92 2.31
N GLN A 236 -9.84 17.70 3.20
CA GLN A 236 -10.57 18.66 4.03
C GLN A 236 -11.14 19.82 3.20
N ALA A 237 -10.42 20.30 2.16
CA ALA A 237 -10.94 21.29 1.23
C ALA A 237 -12.16 20.77 0.44
N TYR A 238 -12.14 19.50 0.01
CA TYR A 238 -13.26 18.86 -0.69
C TYR A 238 -14.48 18.70 0.22
N GLY A 239 -14.25 18.21 1.44
CA GLY A 239 -15.27 18.10 2.49
C GLY A 239 -15.96 19.43 2.81
N SER A 240 -15.17 20.50 2.98
CA SER A 240 -15.67 21.86 3.21
C SER A 240 -16.21 22.55 1.94
N ARG A 241 -16.34 21.83 0.82
CA ARG A 241 -16.78 22.34 -0.50
C ARG A 241 -15.93 23.49 -1.08
N GLN A 242 -14.71 23.69 -0.59
CA GLN A 242 -13.77 24.71 -1.10
C GLN A 242 -13.00 24.18 -2.32
N TYR A 243 -13.75 23.79 -3.35
CA TYR A 243 -13.26 23.01 -4.48
C TYR A 243 -12.08 23.65 -5.23
N LYS A 244 -12.03 24.98 -5.35
CA LYS A 244 -10.89 25.69 -5.98
C LYS A 244 -9.56 25.46 -5.25
N LYS A 245 -9.57 25.36 -3.92
CA LYS A 245 -8.36 25.08 -3.13
C LYS A 245 -7.80 23.69 -3.38
N LEU A 246 -8.60 22.75 -3.88
CA LEU A 246 -8.15 21.43 -4.30
C LEU A 246 -7.05 21.54 -5.37
N GLY A 247 -7.31 22.27 -6.44
CA GLY A 247 -6.36 22.51 -7.52
C GLY A 247 -5.14 23.31 -7.06
N VAL A 248 -5.35 24.37 -6.26
CA VAL A 248 -4.25 25.18 -5.69
C VAL A 248 -3.29 24.31 -4.87
N TYR A 249 -3.80 23.51 -3.93
CA TYR A 249 -2.97 22.62 -3.11
C TYR A 249 -2.25 21.56 -3.96
N THR A 250 -2.90 21.01 -4.99
CA THR A 250 -2.24 20.08 -5.93
C THR A 250 -1.09 20.76 -6.66
N TYR A 251 -1.24 21.99 -7.16
CA TYR A 251 -0.12 22.72 -7.77
C TYR A 251 0.98 23.07 -6.76
N SER A 252 0.64 23.50 -5.54
CA SER A 252 1.62 23.72 -4.47
C SER A 252 2.47 22.49 -4.20
N ALA A 253 1.84 21.31 -4.16
CA ALA A 253 2.55 20.05 -4.01
C ALA A 253 3.39 19.69 -5.23
N VAL A 254 2.90 19.86 -6.47
CA VAL A 254 3.71 19.62 -7.68
C VAL A 254 4.98 20.48 -7.67
N ILE A 255 4.84 21.78 -7.40
CA ILE A 255 5.98 22.71 -7.26
C ILE A 255 6.94 22.22 -6.17
N SER A 256 6.42 21.90 -4.98
CA SER A 256 7.22 21.46 -3.84
C SER A 256 7.96 20.14 -4.09
N LEU A 257 7.33 19.16 -4.75
CA LEU A 257 7.96 17.90 -5.10
C LEU A 257 9.01 18.06 -6.20
N ILE A 258 8.77 18.93 -7.19
CA ILE A 258 9.78 19.28 -8.20
C ILE A 258 11.00 19.95 -7.54
N LEU A 259 10.83 20.80 -6.52
CA LEU A 259 11.94 21.38 -5.75
C LEU A 259 12.74 20.34 -4.94
N VAL A 260 12.12 19.21 -4.58
CA VAL A 260 12.77 18.10 -3.86
C VAL A 260 13.51 17.15 -4.82
N CYS A 261 13.19 17.13 -6.12
CA CYS A 261 13.90 16.29 -7.10
C CYS A 261 15.40 16.61 -7.27
N PRO A 262 15.87 17.86 -7.43
CA PRO A 262 17.29 18.18 -7.62
C PRO A 262 18.26 17.56 -6.60
N PRO A 263 18.07 17.65 -5.27
CA PRO A 263 18.98 17.00 -4.32
C PRO A 263 18.97 15.46 -4.42
N ILE A 264 17.83 14.86 -4.79
CA ILE A 264 17.74 13.41 -5.08
C ILE A 264 18.56 13.09 -6.34
N CYS A 265 18.43 13.87 -7.42
CA CYS A 265 19.21 13.68 -8.65
C CYS A 265 20.72 13.78 -8.39
N ILE A 266 21.17 14.74 -7.57
CA ILE A 266 22.57 14.87 -7.15
C ILE A 266 23.05 13.59 -6.45
N LEU A 267 22.27 13.06 -5.52
CA LEU A 267 22.58 11.80 -4.83
C LEU A 267 22.69 10.63 -5.82
N TRP A 268 21.80 10.55 -6.80
CA TRP A 268 21.77 9.49 -7.82
C TRP A 268 22.97 9.59 -8.79
N ILE A 269 23.43 10.81 -9.10
CA ILE A 269 24.64 11.05 -9.91
C ILE A 269 25.89 10.47 -9.25
N PHE A 270 26.00 10.49 -7.91
CA PHE A 270 27.17 10.01 -7.17
C PHE A 270 27.10 8.55 -6.69
N MET A 271 26.11 7.77 -7.13
CA MET A 271 25.93 6.38 -6.65
C MET A 271 27.14 5.46 -6.91
N ASP A 272 27.90 5.66 -7.98
CA ASP A 272 29.12 4.87 -8.26
C ASP A 272 30.29 5.19 -7.30
N LYS A 273 30.18 6.27 -6.52
CA LYS A 273 31.10 6.60 -5.43
C LYS A 273 30.55 6.16 -4.07
N LEU A 274 29.24 6.26 -3.88
CA LEU A 274 28.59 5.88 -2.62
C LEU A 274 28.56 4.36 -2.40
N PHE A 275 28.23 3.57 -3.43
CA PHE A 275 28.13 2.12 -3.27
C PHE A 275 29.46 1.42 -2.89
N PRO A 276 30.63 1.76 -3.49
CA PRO A 276 31.90 1.20 -3.04
C PRO A 276 32.29 1.57 -1.59
N LEU A 277 31.85 2.73 -1.08
CA LEU A 277 32.07 3.10 0.33
C LEU A 277 31.28 2.20 1.30
N VAL A 278 30.20 1.57 0.84
CA VAL A 278 29.41 0.56 1.57
C VAL A 278 29.88 -0.87 1.20
N GLY A 279 31.03 -1.01 0.52
CA GLY A 279 31.65 -2.29 0.19
C GLY A 279 31.04 -3.04 -1.00
N GLN A 280 30.23 -2.38 -1.84
CA GLN A 280 29.73 -2.99 -3.07
C GLN A 280 30.80 -3.10 -4.16
N ASP A 281 30.66 -4.08 -5.03
CA ASP A 281 31.51 -4.22 -6.21
C ASP A 281 31.41 -3.00 -7.13
N THR A 282 32.54 -2.62 -7.74
CA THR A 282 32.67 -1.42 -8.57
C THR A 282 31.92 -1.53 -9.90
N LEU A 283 31.81 -2.72 -10.49
CA LEU A 283 31.09 -2.94 -11.74
C LEU A 283 29.57 -2.90 -11.51
N ILE A 284 29.08 -3.55 -10.45
CA ILE A 284 27.71 -3.42 -9.95
C ILE A 284 27.39 -1.95 -9.67
N SER A 285 28.25 -1.26 -8.93
CA SER A 285 28.07 0.16 -8.57
C SER A 285 27.93 1.07 -9.79
N ARG A 286 28.74 0.84 -10.82
CA ARG A 286 28.69 1.60 -12.08
C ARG A 286 27.40 1.34 -12.87
N LYS A 287 26.97 0.08 -13.01
CA LYS A 287 25.69 -0.25 -13.67
C LYS A 287 24.50 0.29 -12.89
N ALA A 288 24.49 0.14 -11.56
CA ALA A 288 23.44 0.64 -10.69
C ALA A 288 23.29 2.17 -10.79
N ARG A 289 24.41 2.93 -10.84
CA ARG A 289 24.40 4.36 -11.16
C ARG A 289 23.77 4.64 -12.53
N GLN A 290 24.18 3.92 -13.59
CA GLN A 290 23.63 4.14 -14.93
C GLN A 290 22.11 3.94 -14.94
N TYR A 291 21.61 2.85 -14.36
CA TYR A 291 20.16 2.61 -14.21
C TYR A 291 19.45 3.74 -13.45
N SER A 292 20.00 4.19 -12.32
CA SER A 292 19.45 5.30 -11.52
C SER A 292 19.40 6.62 -12.29
N LEU A 293 20.41 6.93 -13.12
CA LEU A 293 20.38 8.12 -13.97
C LEU A 293 19.22 8.07 -14.99
N TRP A 294 18.95 6.91 -15.57
CA TRP A 294 17.82 6.71 -16.50
C TRP A 294 16.44 6.64 -15.80
N LEU A 295 16.39 6.59 -14.47
CA LEU A 295 15.17 6.77 -13.68
C LEU A 295 14.89 8.25 -13.32
N ILE A 296 15.81 9.19 -13.56
CA ILE A 296 15.56 10.62 -13.27
C ILE A 296 14.29 11.15 -13.96
N PRO A 297 13.97 10.81 -15.24
CA PRO A 297 12.71 11.23 -15.84
C PRO A 297 11.47 10.67 -15.12
N ALA A 298 11.52 9.43 -14.61
CA ALA A 298 10.45 8.84 -13.80
C ALA A 298 10.29 9.54 -12.43
N LEU A 299 11.37 10.07 -11.86
CA LEU A 299 11.33 10.85 -10.61
C LEU A 299 10.55 12.15 -10.79
N PHE A 300 10.85 12.93 -11.83
CA PHE A 300 10.10 14.15 -12.16
C PHE A 300 8.65 13.86 -12.58
N ALA A 301 8.42 12.78 -13.36
CA ALA A 301 7.05 12.32 -13.63
C ALA A 301 6.29 11.98 -12.34
N SER A 302 6.95 11.33 -11.38
CA SER A 302 6.36 10.98 -10.08
C SER A 302 6.03 12.20 -9.23
N ALA A 303 6.86 13.26 -9.27
CA ALA A 303 6.57 14.54 -8.60
C ALA A 303 5.28 15.20 -9.11
N ILE A 304 4.84 14.91 -10.33
CA ILE A 304 3.55 15.35 -10.88
C ILE A 304 2.46 14.31 -10.60
N LEU A 305 2.75 13.03 -10.86
CA LEU A 305 1.78 11.93 -10.77
C LEU A 305 1.24 11.73 -9.36
N LYS A 306 2.09 11.80 -8.32
CA LYS A 306 1.64 11.56 -6.94
C LYS A 306 0.61 12.63 -6.51
N PRO A 307 0.83 13.94 -6.70
CA PRO A 307 -0.22 14.96 -6.50
C PRO A 307 -1.50 14.73 -7.32
N LEU A 308 -1.40 14.40 -8.62
CA LEU A 308 -2.57 14.13 -9.47
C LEU A 308 -3.41 12.95 -8.96
N THR A 309 -2.76 11.87 -8.49
CA THR A 309 -3.48 10.74 -7.90
C THR A 309 -4.18 11.12 -6.59
N ARG A 310 -3.56 11.93 -5.72
CA ARG A 310 -4.21 12.41 -4.49
C ARG A 310 -5.40 13.34 -4.80
N TYR A 311 -5.27 14.24 -5.77
CA TYR A 311 -6.35 15.12 -6.25
C TYR A 311 -7.60 14.31 -6.62
N LEU A 312 -7.45 13.29 -7.47
CA LEU A 312 -8.55 12.40 -7.86
C LEU A 312 -9.05 11.55 -6.68
N GLN A 313 -8.15 10.98 -5.89
CA GLN A 313 -8.48 10.12 -4.74
C GLN A 313 -9.32 10.83 -3.68
N THR A 314 -9.01 12.09 -3.34
CA THR A 314 -9.79 12.86 -2.33
C THR A 314 -11.21 13.17 -2.79
N GLN A 315 -11.45 13.20 -4.10
CA GLN A 315 -12.77 13.37 -4.71
C GLN A 315 -13.52 12.03 -4.90
N SER A 316 -12.92 10.90 -4.51
CA SER A 316 -13.40 9.53 -4.84
C SER A 316 -13.42 9.20 -6.34
N LEU A 317 -12.68 9.93 -7.17
CA LEU A 317 -12.57 9.70 -8.62
C LEU A 317 -11.52 8.62 -8.93
N ILE A 318 -11.75 7.38 -8.46
CA ILE A 318 -10.76 6.29 -8.59
C ILE A 318 -10.86 5.56 -9.94
N LEU A 319 -12.04 5.50 -10.57
CA LEU A 319 -12.22 4.81 -11.86
C LEU A 319 -11.27 5.31 -12.97
N PRO A 320 -11.04 6.63 -13.16
CA PRO A 320 -10.03 7.12 -14.11
C PRO A 320 -8.62 6.62 -13.78
N MET A 321 -8.25 6.58 -12.49
CA MET A 321 -6.96 6.07 -12.04
C MET A 321 -6.81 4.57 -12.32
N LEU A 322 -7.90 3.80 -12.21
CA LEU A 322 -7.93 2.36 -12.51
C LEU A 322 -7.76 2.09 -14.00
N LEU A 323 -8.55 2.78 -14.83
CA LEU A 323 -8.48 2.65 -16.29
C LEU A 323 -7.11 3.05 -16.83
N THR A 324 -6.53 4.16 -16.34
CA THR A 324 -5.16 4.53 -16.74
C THR A 324 -4.13 3.57 -16.20
N ALA A 325 -4.17 3.14 -14.93
CA ALA A 325 -3.21 2.18 -14.40
C ALA A 325 -3.20 0.86 -15.18
N PHE A 326 -4.38 0.36 -15.59
CA PHE A 326 -4.50 -0.82 -16.43
C PHE A 326 -3.89 -0.61 -17.82
N PHE A 327 -4.29 0.47 -18.51
CA PHE A 327 -3.75 0.81 -19.83
C PHE A 327 -2.22 0.99 -19.80
N ILE A 328 -1.70 1.63 -18.76
CA ILE A 328 -0.27 1.84 -18.56
C ILE A 328 0.48 0.53 -18.34
N LEU A 329 -0.10 -0.46 -17.65
CA LEU A 329 0.51 -1.79 -17.54
C LEU A 329 0.52 -2.51 -18.91
N CYS A 330 -0.59 -2.45 -19.65
CA CYS A 330 -0.69 -3.01 -21.01
C CYS A 330 0.27 -2.35 -22.01
N PHE A 331 0.59 -1.07 -21.83
CA PHE A 331 1.63 -0.36 -22.57
C PHE A 331 3.04 -0.73 -22.10
N HIS A 332 3.26 -0.80 -20.78
CA HIS A 332 4.57 -1.02 -20.18
C HIS A 332 5.18 -2.37 -20.54
N VAL A 333 4.39 -3.46 -20.51
CA VAL A 333 4.89 -4.82 -20.82
C VAL A 333 5.55 -4.93 -22.21
N PRO A 334 4.89 -4.61 -23.34
CA PRO A 334 5.49 -4.71 -24.66
C PRO A 334 6.59 -3.66 -24.89
N VAL A 335 6.46 -2.45 -24.33
CA VAL A 335 7.47 -1.40 -24.46
C VAL A 335 8.76 -1.77 -23.71
N CYS A 336 8.64 -2.29 -22.48
CA CYS A 336 9.77 -2.80 -21.72
C CYS A 336 10.45 -3.98 -22.44
N TRP A 337 9.68 -4.95 -22.92
CA TRP A 337 10.24 -6.08 -23.67
C TRP A 337 10.98 -5.62 -24.95
N THR A 338 10.40 -4.67 -25.69
CA THR A 338 11.00 -4.15 -26.93
C THR A 338 12.29 -3.38 -26.66
N LEU A 339 12.29 -2.48 -25.68
CA LEU A 339 13.49 -1.71 -25.30
C LEU A 339 14.60 -2.62 -24.75
N VAL A 340 14.26 -3.62 -23.95
CA VAL A 340 15.23 -4.54 -23.33
C VAL A 340 15.83 -5.53 -24.33
N PHE A 341 15.02 -6.16 -25.20
CA PHE A 341 15.42 -7.33 -26.02
C PHE A 341 15.36 -7.16 -27.55
N LYS A 342 14.76 -6.07 -28.07
CA LYS A 342 14.66 -5.83 -29.52
C LYS A 342 15.46 -4.62 -29.99
N LEU A 343 15.72 -3.68 -29.08
CA LEU A 343 16.60 -2.53 -29.28
C LEU A 343 17.91 -2.68 -28.50
N ASP A 344 18.14 -3.84 -27.87
CA ASP A 344 19.33 -4.22 -27.10
C ASP A 344 19.83 -3.17 -26.09
N LEU A 345 18.92 -2.37 -25.53
CA LEU A 345 19.23 -1.38 -24.49
C LEU A 345 19.41 -2.03 -23.10
N GLY A 346 19.17 -3.34 -22.98
CA GLY A 346 19.41 -4.12 -21.78
C GLY A 346 18.72 -3.54 -20.54
N ASP A 347 19.47 -3.42 -19.44
CA ASP A 347 18.98 -2.87 -18.18
C ASP A 347 18.55 -1.39 -18.28
N LEU A 348 19.15 -0.61 -19.19
CA LEU A 348 18.74 0.77 -19.44
C LEU A 348 17.36 0.84 -20.11
N GLY A 349 17.05 -0.14 -20.96
CA GLY A 349 15.75 -0.28 -21.61
C GLY A 349 14.58 -0.36 -20.62
N ALA A 350 14.77 -1.04 -19.48
CA ALA A 350 13.76 -1.13 -18.43
C ALA A 350 13.55 0.21 -17.70
N ALA A 351 14.62 0.95 -17.38
CA ALA A 351 14.51 2.29 -16.78
C ALA A 351 13.81 3.29 -17.71
N ILE A 352 14.11 3.24 -19.02
CA ILE A 352 13.44 4.05 -20.05
C ILE A 352 11.96 3.66 -20.15
N ALA A 353 11.63 2.37 -20.20
CA ALA A 353 10.25 1.90 -20.25
C ALA A 353 9.43 2.35 -19.03
N PHE A 354 10.00 2.29 -17.84
CA PHE A 354 9.38 2.77 -16.60
C PHE A 354 9.16 4.29 -16.62
N SER A 355 10.15 5.05 -17.07
CA SER A 355 10.06 6.50 -17.28
C SER A 355 8.95 6.88 -18.27
N LEU A 356 8.91 6.27 -19.45
CA LEU A 356 7.88 6.50 -20.47
C LEU A 356 6.47 6.17 -19.95
N SER A 357 6.34 5.04 -19.24
CA SER A 357 5.06 4.59 -18.66
C SER A 357 4.56 5.55 -17.57
N THR A 358 5.46 6.10 -16.76
CA THR A 358 5.12 7.07 -15.71
C THR A 358 4.70 8.42 -16.33
N TRP A 359 5.41 8.90 -17.35
CA TRP A 359 5.03 10.12 -18.08
C TRP A 359 3.71 9.97 -18.84
N LEU A 360 3.47 8.83 -19.49
CA LEU A 360 2.20 8.54 -20.15
C LEU A 360 1.03 8.57 -19.15
N ASN A 361 1.24 8.06 -17.92
CA ASN A 361 0.23 8.14 -16.85
C ASN A 361 -0.04 9.60 -16.41
N VAL A 362 1.00 10.43 -16.29
CA VAL A 362 0.86 11.88 -16.04
C VAL A 362 0.04 12.54 -17.15
N ILE A 363 0.32 12.23 -18.41
CA ILE A 363 -0.39 12.80 -19.57
C ILE A 363 -1.87 12.38 -19.56
N LEU A 364 -2.17 11.09 -19.39
CA LEU A 364 -3.55 10.58 -19.41
C LEU A 364 -4.39 11.14 -18.25
N LEU A 365 -3.85 11.16 -17.03
CA LEU A 365 -4.54 11.78 -15.89
C LEU A 365 -4.63 13.30 -16.02
N GLY A 366 -3.63 13.97 -16.59
CA GLY A 366 -3.66 15.39 -16.90
C GLY A 366 -4.74 15.75 -17.92
N ILE A 367 -4.90 14.95 -18.99
CA ILE A 367 -5.98 15.05 -19.97
C ILE A 367 -7.34 14.85 -19.27
N TYR A 368 -7.50 13.82 -18.44
CA TYR A 368 -8.73 13.59 -17.69
C TYR A 368 -9.10 14.78 -16.80
N VAL A 369 -8.15 15.29 -15.99
CA VAL A 369 -8.37 16.47 -15.13
C VAL A 369 -8.67 17.74 -15.94
N LYS A 370 -8.06 17.90 -17.13
CA LYS A 370 -8.26 19.06 -18.00
C LYS A 370 -9.64 19.07 -18.67
N TYR A 371 -10.16 17.92 -19.11
CA TYR A 371 -11.35 17.86 -19.96
C TYR A 371 -12.59 17.20 -19.32
N SER A 372 -12.46 16.47 -18.21
CA SER A 372 -13.63 15.84 -17.56
C SER A 372 -14.50 16.84 -16.80
N SER A 373 -15.82 16.79 -17.04
CA SER A 373 -16.82 17.51 -16.26
C SER A 373 -16.80 17.14 -14.76
N SER A 374 -16.37 15.91 -14.41
CA SER A 374 -16.20 15.49 -13.02
C SER A 374 -15.16 16.32 -12.26
N CYS A 375 -14.19 16.91 -12.97
CA CYS A 375 -13.17 17.79 -12.39
C CYS A 375 -13.51 19.29 -12.53
N GLU A 376 -14.62 19.67 -13.15
CA GLU A 376 -14.88 21.06 -13.54
C GLU A 376 -14.87 22.05 -12.35
N LYS A 377 -15.48 21.65 -11.22
CA LYS A 377 -15.58 22.48 -10.01
C LYS A 377 -14.27 22.59 -9.22
N THR A 378 -13.40 21.58 -9.35
CA THR A 378 -12.16 21.41 -8.57
C THR A 378 -10.91 21.81 -9.35
N ARG A 379 -11.00 21.84 -10.69
CA ARG A 379 -9.96 22.30 -11.62
C ARG A 379 -9.79 23.82 -11.46
N SER A 380 -8.68 24.21 -10.83
CA SER A 380 -8.19 25.59 -10.82
C SER A 380 -7.20 25.80 -11.97
N PRO A 381 -7.05 27.01 -12.55
CA PRO A 381 -5.81 27.38 -13.21
C PRO A 381 -4.66 27.43 -12.18
N LEU A 382 -3.42 27.44 -12.67
CA LEU A 382 -2.24 27.79 -11.86
C LEU A 382 -2.33 29.27 -11.45
N SER A 383 -2.30 29.55 -10.16
CA SER A 383 -2.36 30.91 -9.58
C SER A 383 -1.15 31.21 -8.70
N LYS A 384 -0.97 32.48 -8.29
CA LYS A 384 0.05 32.87 -7.32
C LYS A 384 -0.11 32.14 -5.98
N ASP A 385 -1.34 31.83 -5.61
CA ASP A 385 -1.69 31.09 -4.39
C ASP A 385 -1.03 29.71 -4.34
N ALA A 386 -0.77 29.08 -5.49
CA ALA A 386 -0.07 27.80 -5.55
C ALA A 386 1.38 27.91 -5.04
N PHE A 387 2.05 29.05 -5.29
CA PHE A 387 3.39 29.33 -4.77
C PHE A 387 3.36 29.70 -3.28
N LEU A 388 2.35 30.44 -2.83
CA LEU A 388 2.16 30.76 -1.41
C LEU A 388 1.83 29.50 -0.58
N GLY A 389 1.06 28.56 -1.15
CA GLY A 389 0.70 27.29 -0.53
C GLY A 389 1.84 26.27 -0.38
N VAL A 390 3.02 26.53 -0.95
CA VAL A 390 4.21 25.66 -0.82
C VAL A 390 4.58 25.43 0.65
N SER A 391 4.60 26.50 1.47
CA SER A 391 4.92 26.39 2.90
C SER A 391 3.87 25.58 3.68
N GLU A 392 2.58 25.77 3.37
CA GLU A 392 1.50 24.98 3.97
C GLU A 392 1.61 23.50 3.61
N PHE A 393 1.96 23.19 2.34
CA PHE A 393 2.22 21.82 1.90
C PHE A 393 3.41 21.21 2.65
N PHE A 394 4.57 21.87 2.70
CA PHE A 394 5.75 21.32 3.40
C PHE A 394 5.46 21.00 4.88
N ARG A 395 4.64 21.82 5.57
CA ARG A 395 4.28 21.60 6.99
C ARG A 395 3.53 20.27 7.26
N LEU A 396 2.85 19.72 6.25
CA LEU A 396 2.16 18.41 6.34
C LEU A 396 2.89 17.31 5.55
N GLY A 397 3.52 17.67 4.43
CA GLY A 397 4.28 16.79 3.56
C GLY A 397 5.56 16.26 4.20
N VAL A 398 6.35 17.08 4.89
CA VAL A 398 7.59 16.60 5.55
C VAL A 398 7.29 15.58 6.64
N PRO A 399 6.33 15.80 7.57
CA PRO A 399 5.97 14.76 8.53
C PRO A 399 5.34 13.51 7.90
N ALA A 400 4.53 13.67 6.84
CA ALA A 400 3.97 12.54 6.10
C ALA A 400 5.05 11.70 5.39
N ALA A 401 6.09 12.36 4.87
CA ALA A 401 7.28 11.71 4.33
C ALA A 401 8.05 10.93 5.39
N ILE A 402 8.44 11.60 6.48
CA ILE A 402 9.18 10.94 7.59
C ILE A 402 8.41 9.71 8.08
N MET A 403 7.09 9.81 8.25
CA MET A 403 6.24 8.69 8.65
C MET A 403 6.33 7.49 7.68
N VAL A 404 6.28 7.71 6.36
CA VAL A 404 6.39 6.62 5.36
C VAL A 404 7.83 6.10 5.24
N CYS A 405 8.79 7.02 5.10
CA CYS A 405 10.20 6.73 4.89
C CYS A 405 10.81 5.93 6.05
N LEU A 406 10.58 6.31 7.31
CA LEU A 406 11.13 5.59 8.47
C LEU A 406 10.75 4.10 8.48
N LYS A 407 9.51 3.75 8.12
CA LYS A 407 9.11 2.34 8.01
C LYS A 407 9.88 1.63 6.88
N TRP A 408 9.88 2.21 5.68
CA TRP A 408 10.51 1.62 4.49
C TRP A 408 12.03 1.46 4.67
N TRP A 409 12.70 2.49 5.20
CA TRP A 409 14.13 2.50 5.48
C TRP A 409 14.53 1.49 6.55
N SER A 410 13.69 1.25 7.57
CA SER A 410 13.94 0.21 8.57
C SER A 410 13.92 -1.20 7.99
N MET A 411 13.02 -1.46 7.02
CA MET A 411 12.95 -2.74 6.30
C MET A 411 14.20 -2.94 5.43
N GLU A 412 14.57 -1.94 4.64
CA GLU A 412 15.77 -1.99 3.78
C GLU A 412 17.06 -2.15 4.60
N LEU A 413 17.17 -1.48 5.75
CA LEU A 413 18.30 -1.67 6.67
C LEU A 413 18.37 -3.11 7.21
N LEU A 414 17.24 -3.76 7.47
CA LEU A 414 17.22 -5.16 7.92
C LEU A 414 17.55 -6.14 6.80
N THR A 415 17.17 -5.84 5.55
CA THR A 415 17.66 -6.57 4.36
C THR A 415 19.19 -6.47 4.26
N LEU A 416 19.76 -5.27 4.41
CA LEU A 416 21.21 -5.07 4.39
C LEU A 416 21.92 -5.81 5.55
N LEU A 417 21.36 -5.76 6.77
CA LEU A 417 21.87 -6.50 7.92
C LEU A 417 21.85 -8.02 7.71
N SER A 418 20.89 -8.56 6.96
CA SER A 418 20.84 -10.00 6.68
C SER A 418 22.03 -10.51 5.84
N GLY A 419 22.59 -9.65 4.99
CA GLY A 419 23.82 -9.96 4.24
C GLY A 419 25.07 -10.11 5.13
N LEU A 420 24.99 -9.71 6.40
CA LEU A 420 26.07 -9.85 7.39
C LEU A 420 25.91 -11.07 8.30
N LEU A 421 24.82 -11.85 8.14
CA LEU A 421 24.56 -13.04 8.96
C LEU A 421 25.38 -14.26 8.51
N PRO A 422 25.61 -15.24 9.40
CA PRO A 422 26.18 -16.54 9.01
C PRO A 422 25.30 -17.26 7.99
N ASN A 423 25.90 -17.74 6.90
CA ASN A 423 25.21 -18.22 5.68
C ASN A 423 24.33 -17.15 5.01
N PRO A 424 24.92 -16.04 4.54
CA PRO A 424 24.16 -14.89 4.05
C PRO A 424 23.33 -15.21 2.80
N LYS A 425 23.73 -16.21 2.00
CA LYS A 425 22.94 -16.67 0.84
C LYS A 425 21.56 -17.21 1.24
N LEU A 426 21.51 -18.05 2.28
CA LEU A 426 20.25 -18.61 2.79
C LEU A 426 19.41 -17.52 3.46
N GLU A 427 19.99 -16.82 4.44
CA GLU A 427 19.27 -15.82 5.25
C GLU A 427 18.70 -14.69 4.39
N THR A 428 19.48 -14.14 3.46
CA THR A 428 19.03 -13.08 2.55
C THR A 428 17.95 -13.58 1.58
N SER A 429 18.03 -14.83 1.11
CA SER A 429 17.01 -15.41 0.22
C SER A 429 15.67 -15.58 0.94
N VAL A 430 15.69 -16.15 2.17
CA VAL A 430 14.49 -16.32 3.00
C VAL A 430 13.84 -14.98 3.31
N LEU A 431 14.64 -14.00 3.75
CA LEU A 431 14.14 -12.66 4.07
C LEU A 431 13.62 -11.90 2.84
N SER A 432 14.26 -12.05 1.69
CA SER A 432 13.77 -11.46 0.43
C SER A 432 12.40 -12.03 0.02
N ILE A 433 12.18 -13.33 0.23
CA ILE A 433 10.86 -13.97 0.00
C ILE A 433 9.82 -13.41 1.00
N CYS A 434 10.17 -13.33 2.29
CA CYS A 434 9.28 -12.75 3.31
C CYS A 434 8.92 -11.28 3.01
N LEU A 435 9.90 -10.46 2.60
CA LEU A 435 9.68 -9.06 2.19
C LEU A 435 8.82 -8.95 0.93
N THR A 436 9.02 -9.84 -0.05
CA THR A 436 8.20 -9.87 -1.28
C THR A 436 6.75 -10.20 -0.95
N LEU A 437 6.51 -11.21 -0.13
CA LEU A 437 5.17 -11.56 0.37
C LEU A 437 4.54 -10.39 1.15
N SER A 438 5.29 -9.74 2.05
CA SER A 438 4.82 -8.58 2.81
C SER A 438 4.49 -7.38 1.92
N THR A 439 5.27 -7.16 0.86
CA THR A 439 5.07 -6.06 -0.10
C THR A 439 3.86 -6.29 -1.01
N LEU A 440 3.68 -7.53 -1.48
CA LEU A 440 2.48 -7.93 -2.23
C LEU A 440 1.22 -7.72 -1.40
N HIS A 441 1.21 -8.21 -0.15
CA HIS A 441 0.15 -7.98 0.82
C HIS A 441 -0.13 -6.48 0.99
N PHE A 442 0.91 -5.66 1.26
CA PHE A 442 0.80 -4.22 1.57
C PHE A 442 -0.03 -3.40 0.56
N THR A 443 -0.13 -3.83 -0.70
CA THR A 443 -1.01 -3.18 -1.70
C THR A 443 -2.48 -3.12 -1.26
N ILE A 444 -2.98 -4.15 -0.59
CA ILE A 444 -4.38 -4.25 -0.15
C ILE A 444 -4.69 -3.26 1.00
N PRO A 445 -4.02 -3.29 2.16
CA PRO A 445 -4.28 -2.33 3.22
C PRO A 445 -3.84 -0.91 2.84
N TYR A 446 -2.93 -0.70 1.87
CA TYR A 446 -2.68 0.64 1.31
C TYR A 446 -3.93 1.22 0.66
N GLY A 447 -4.68 0.42 -0.13
CA GLY A 447 -5.97 0.84 -0.67
C GLY A 447 -6.99 1.18 0.43
N PHE A 448 -7.00 0.42 1.53
CA PHE A 448 -7.89 0.68 2.66
C PHE A 448 -7.50 1.93 3.46
N GLY A 449 -6.20 2.15 3.68
CA GLY A 449 -5.67 3.35 4.32
C GLY A 449 -5.91 4.60 3.48
N ALA A 450 -5.77 4.51 2.16
CA ALA A 450 -6.12 5.57 1.22
C ALA A 450 -7.62 5.91 1.27
N ALA A 451 -8.50 4.91 1.26
CA ALA A 451 -9.94 5.10 1.41
C ALA A 451 -10.33 5.71 2.76
N THR A 452 -9.79 5.16 3.85
CA THR A 452 -10.03 5.67 5.23
C THR A 452 -9.57 7.11 5.36
N SER A 453 -8.37 7.43 4.85
CA SER A 453 -7.83 8.78 4.84
C SER A 453 -8.74 9.76 4.10
N THR A 454 -9.18 9.44 2.88
CA THR A 454 -10.15 10.24 2.11
C THR A 454 -11.48 10.42 2.85
N ARG A 455 -12.05 9.36 3.45
CA ARG A 455 -13.33 9.48 4.16
C ARG A 455 -13.18 10.34 5.41
N VAL A 456 -12.16 10.11 6.22
CA VAL A 456 -11.87 10.89 7.43
C VAL A 456 -11.61 12.37 7.11
N SER A 457 -10.79 12.69 6.10
CA SER A 457 -10.53 14.09 5.72
C SER A 457 -11.77 14.79 5.17
N ASN A 458 -12.56 14.12 4.35
CA ASN A 458 -13.78 14.68 3.78
C ASN A 458 -14.84 14.96 4.87
N GLU A 459 -15.07 14.04 5.81
CA GLU A 459 -16.03 14.26 6.89
C GLU A 459 -15.56 15.33 7.89
N LEU A 460 -14.25 15.39 8.20
CA LEU A 460 -13.69 16.46 9.03
C LEU A 460 -13.79 17.84 8.36
N GLY A 461 -13.58 17.91 7.04
CA GLY A 461 -13.77 19.13 6.25
C GLY A 461 -15.24 19.57 6.18
N ALA A 462 -16.17 18.61 6.05
CA ALA A 462 -17.61 18.86 6.09
C ALA A 462 -18.09 19.31 7.49
N GLY A 463 -17.34 18.98 8.54
CA GLY A 463 -17.65 19.32 9.92
C GLY A 463 -18.35 18.22 10.71
N ASN A 464 -18.29 16.96 10.25
CA ASN A 464 -19.02 15.81 10.77
C ASN A 464 -18.11 14.92 11.64
N PRO A 465 -17.96 15.16 12.96
CA PRO A 465 -17.04 14.41 13.81
C PRO A 465 -17.41 12.92 13.93
N GLU A 466 -18.71 12.61 14.03
CA GLU A 466 -19.16 11.22 14.21
C GLU A 466 -19.05 10.38 12.92
N LEU A 467 -19.27 10.97 11.74
CA LEU A 467 -19.03 10.28 10.47
C LEU A 467 -17.54 10.04 10.22
N ALA A 468 -16.67 11.00 10.58
CA ALA A 468 -15.23 10.77 10.56
C ALA A 468 -14.82 9.62 11.49
N ARG A 469 -15.42 9.53 12.68
CA ARG A 469 -15.22 8.42 13.63
C ARG A 469 -15.77 7.08 13.09
N MET A 470 -16.90 7.10 12.39
CA MET A 470 -17.45 5.91 11.73
C MET A 470 -16.54 5.42 10.59
N ALA A 471 -15.98 6.32 9.78
CA ALA A 471 -15.01 5.99 8.75
C ALA A 471 -13.76 5.29 9.32
N VAL A 472 -13.29 5.66 10.52
CA VAL A 472 -12.23 4.92 11.22
C VAL A 472 -12.68 3.51 11.61
N LYS A 473 -13.86 3.35 12.22
CA LYS A 473 -14.38 2.03 12.62
C LYS A 473 -14.49 1.08 11.41
N VAL A 474 -15.02 1.59 10.30
CA VAL A 474 -15.14 0.88 9.02
C VAL A 474 -13.76 0.55 8.44
N GLY A 475 -12.84 1.51 8.38
CA GLY A 475 -11.48 1.26 7.87
C GLY A 475 -10.75 0.17 8.66
N MET A 476 -10.86 0.21 9.99
CA MET A 476 -10.27 -0.80 10.87
C MET A 476 -10.94 -2.17 10.72
N SER A 477 -12.27 -2.25 10.55
CA SER A 477 -12.95 -3.53 10.34
C SER A 477 -12.56 -4.18 9.01
N MET A 478 -12.39 -3.38 7.95
CA MET A 478 -11.90 -3.85 6.66
C MET A 478 -10.48 -4.43 6.77
N ALA A 479 -9.56 -3.70 7.41
CA ALA A 479 -8.19 -4.18 7.65
C ALA A 479 -8.13 -5.43 8.53
N THR A 480 -8.90 -5.51 9.62
CA THR A 480 -8.92 -6.72 10.47
C THR A 480 -9.48 -7.93 9.73
N THR A 481 -10.54 -7.75 8.93
CA THR A 481 -11.15 -8.85 8.16
C THR A 481 -10.17 -9.39 7.11
N GLU A 482 -9.52 -8.49 6.38
CA GLU A 482 -8.52 -8.84 5.37
C GLU A 482 -7.28 -9.50 5.98
N ALA A 483 -6.75 -8.94 7.06
CA ALA A 483 -5.62 -9.48 7.79
C ALA A 483 -5.86 -10.91 8.28
N VAL A 484 -7.06 -11.20 8.79
CA VAL A 484 -7.46 -12.56 9.19
C VAL A 484 -7.47 -13.48 7.96
N ILE A 485 -8.14 -13.10 6.87
CA ILE A 485 -8.23 -13.92 5.65
C ILE A 485 -6.84 -14.24 5.09
N VAL A 486 -5.99 -13.23 4.88
CA VAL A 486 -4.68 -13.40 4.26
C VAL A 486 -3.72 -14.15 5.19
N SER A 487 -3.72 -13.86 6.48
CA SER A 487 -2.88 -14.57 7.46
C SER A 487 -3.28 -16.04 7.61
N THR A 488 -4.58 -16.33 7.62
CA THR A 488 -5.08 -17.71 7.65
C THR A 488 -4.67 -18.47 6.38
N ALA A 489 -4.85 -17.87 5.20
CA ALA A 489 -4.44 -18.47 3.93
C ALA A 489 -2.91 -18.71 3.87
N LEU A 490 -2.10 -17.75 4.31
CA LEU A 490 -0.65 -17.88 4.42
C LEU A 490 -0.25 -18.99 5.40
N PHE A 491 -0.87 -19.05 6.58
CA PHE A 491 -0.54 -20.04 7.60
C PHE A 491 -0.83 -21.47 7.14
N PHE A 492 -1.95 -21.72 6.45
CA PHE A 492 -2.26 -23.04 5.90
C PHE A 492 -1.41 -23.39 4.68
N SER A 493 -1.06 -22.41 3.83
CA SER A 493 -0.20 -22.62 2.65
C SER A 493 1.31 -22.59 2.94
N ARG A 494 1.74 -22.39 4.21
CA ARG A 494 3.15 -22.14 4.60
C ARG A 494 4.17 -23.14 4.06
N HIS A 495 3.80 -24.42 3.95
CA HIS A 495 4.69 -25.49 3.46
C HIS A 495 4.75 -25.58 1.92
N ILE A 496 3.88 -24.84 1.23
CA ILE A 496 3.75 -24.83 -0.24
C ILE A 496 4.26 -23.50 -0.81
N ILE A 497 3.95 -22.37 -0.17
CA ILE A 497 4.18 -21.03 -0.71
C ILE A 497 5.65 -20.72 -1.03
N GLY A 498 6.60 -21.29 -0.29
CA GLY A 498 8.03 -21.14 -0.58
C GLY A 498 8.43 -21.72 -1.95
N TYR A 499 7.77 -22.79 -2.42
CA TYR A 499 8.04 -23.40 -3.72
C TYR A 499 7.67 -22.50 -4.92
N ALA A 500 6.83 -21.48 -4.71
CA ALA A 500 6.55 -20.48 -5.74
C ALA A 500 7.75 -19.56 -6.02
N TYR A 501 8.70 -19.47 -5.09
CA TYR A 501 9.88 -18.59 -5.19
C TYR A 501 11.19 -19.37 -5.39
N CYS A 502 11.34 -20.52 -4.74
CA CYS A 502 12.59 -21.28 -4.76
C CYS A 502 12.36 -22.80 -4.75
N LYS A 503 13.20 -23.55 -5.45
CA LYS A 503 13.18 -25.03 -5.44
C LYS A 503 14.10 -25.63 -4.38
N GLU A 504 14.94 -24.83 -3.73
CA GLU A 504 15.87 -25.30 -2.71
C GLU A 504 15.13 -25.59 -1.39
N LYS A 505 15.06 -26.87 -1.02
CA LYS A 505 14.37 -27.34 0.19
C LYS A 505 14.76 -26.57 1.47
N PRO A 506 16.04 -26.17 1.73
CA PRO A 506 16.39 -25.38 2.91
C PRO A 506 15.69 -24.01 2.93
N VAL A 507 15.67 -23.28 1.81
CA VAL A 507 15.00 -21.97 1.71
C VAL A 507 13.50 -22.12 1.96
N VAL A 508 12.87 -23.12 1.33
CA VAL A 508 11.42 -23.38 1.48
C VAL A 508 11.06 -23.77 2.92
N HIS A 509 11.89 -24.57 3.58
CA HIS A 509 11.70 -24.95 4.98
C HIS A 509 11.77 -23.74 5.91
N GLU A 510 12.80 -22.90 5.78
CA GLU A 510 12.94 -21.69 6.60
C GLU A 510 11.81 -20.68 6.36
N VAL A 511 11.35 -20.50 5.11
CA VAL A 511 10.15 -19.69 4.82
C VAL A 511 8.90 -20.25 5.53
N ALA A 512 8.74 -21.58 5.59
CA ALA A 512 7.62 -22.20 6.33
C ALA A 512 7.73 -22.02 7.86
N VAL A 513 8.94 -22.00 8.41
CA VAL A 513 9.22 -21.68 9.82
C VAL A 513 8.99 -20.20 10.14
N MET A 514 9.25 -19.31 9.18
CA MET A 514 9.02 -17.86 9.28
C MET A 514 7.54 -17.47 9.11
N ALA A 515 6.72 -18.29 8.45
CA ALA A 515 5.34 -17.97 8.13
C ALA A 515 4.46 -17.51 9.33
N PRO A 516 4.56 -18.05 10.56
CA PRO A 516 3.79 -17.54 11.70
C PRO A 516 4.19 -16.11 12.11
N LEU A 517 5.48 -15.77 12.04
CA LEU A 517 5.95 -14.38 12.28
C LEU A 517 5.49 -13.45 11.16
N LEU A 518 5.50 -13.93 9.92
CA LEU A 518 4.98 -13.19 8.77
C LEU A 518 3.47 -12.92 8.95
N CYS A 519 2.67 -13.89 9.39
CA CYS A 519 1.25 -13.71 9.70
C CYS A 519 1.01 -12.58 10.73
N ILE A 520 1.77 -12.57 11.83
CA ILE A 520 1.70 -11.47 12.83
C ILE A 520 2.07 -10.14 12.17
N SER A 521 3.09 -10.13 11.31
CA SER A 521 3.51 -8.95 10.55
C SER A 521 2.36 -8.41 9.69
N LEU A 522 1.70 -9.27 8.90
CA LEU A 522 0.58 -8.90 8.03
C LEU A 522 -0.56 -8.26 8.84
N VAL A 523 -0.96 -8.88 9.96
CA VAL A 523 -1.99 -8.33 10.86
C VAL A 523 -1.62 -6.94 11.36
N THR A 524 -0.39 -6.75 11.85
CA THR A 524 0.05 -5.44 12.34
C THR A 524 0.14 -4.41 11.22
N ASP A 525 0.60 -4.80 10.04
CA ASP A 525 0.74 -3.93 8.88
C ASP A 525 -0.61 -3.43 8.38
N SER A 526 -1.63 -4.30 8.25
CA SER A 526 -2.96 -3.88 7.79
C SER A 526 -3.59 -2.86 8.73
N MET A 527 -3.47 -3.08 10.05
CA MET A 527 -3.93 -2.11 11.07
C MET A 527 -3.16 -0.77 10.99
N GLN A 528 -1.83 -0.80 10.92
CA GLN A 528 -1.00 0.41 10.84
C GLN A 528 -1.26 1.26 9.62
N VAL A 529 -1.46 0.64 8.45
CA VAL A 529 -1.63 1.40 7.21
C VAL A 529 -2.97 2.14 7.20
N VAL A 530 -4.02 1.53 7.76
CA VAL A 530 -5.28 2.23 8.03
C VAL A 530 -5.11 3.34 9.06
N LEU A 531 -4.47 3.07 10.20
CA LEU A 531 -4.21 4.09 11.23
C LEU A 531 -3.33 5.25 10.72
N SER A 532 -2.37 4.97 9.85
CA SER A 532 -1.57 5.97 9.13
C SER A 532 -2.43 6.76 8.14
N GLY A 533 -3.44 6.14 7.54
CA GLY A 533 -4.52 6.83 6.81
C GLY A 533 -5.29 7.80 7.71
N VAL A 534 -5.69 7.39 8.92
CA VAL A 534 -6.33 8.28 9.91
C VAL A 534 -5.40 9.43 10.33
N ALA A 535 -4.10 9.17 10.48
CA ALA A 535 -3.08 10.18 10.78
C ALA A 535 -3.02 11.28 9.69
N LYS A 536 -3.12 10.88 8.42
CA LYS A 536 -3.17 11.80 7.28
C LYS A 536 -4.53 12.49 7.14
N GLY A 537 -5.64 11.77 7.22
CA GLY A 537 -6.98 12.34 7.04
C GLY A 537 -7.30 13.48 8.02
N CYS A 538 -6.88 13.32 9.29
CA CYS A 538 -7.01 14.36 10.32
C CYS A 538 -5.92 15.46 10.23
N GLY A 539 -4.74 15.17 9.66
CA GLY A 539 -3.63 16.13 9.52
C GLY A 539 -2.71 16.26 10.73
N TRP A 540 -2.29 15.12 11.28
CA TRP A 540 -1.43 14.98 12.47
C TRP A 540 -0.30 13.98 12.24
N GLN A 541 0.18 13.91 10.99
CA GLN A 541 1.26 13.04 10.52
C GLN A 541 2.57 13.18 11.32
N HIS A 542 2.79 14.32 12.00
CA HIS A 542 3.93 14.52 12.91
C HIS A 542 3.91 13.57 14.11
N ILE A 543 2.73 13.29 14.69
CA ILE A 543 2.61 12.29 15.75
C ILE A 543 2.91 10.89 15.19
N GLY A 544 2.42 10.58 13.98
CA GLY A 544 2.78 9.34 13.28
C GLY A 544 4.28 9.22 12.99
N ALA A 545 4.95 10.30 12.60
CA ALA A 545 6.40 10.34 12.39
C ALA A 545 7.19 10.03 13.68
N TYR A 546 6.82 10.65 14.81
CA TYR A 546 7.44 10.36 16.11
C TYR A 546 7.18 8.93 16.59
N VAL A 547 5.95 8.42 16.41
CA VAL A 547 5.60 7.03 16.73
C VAL A 547 6.42 6.05 15.89
N ASN A 548 6.57 6.29 14.58
CA ASN A 548 7.35 5.42 13.69
C ASN A 548 8.85 5.45 14.03
N LEU A 549 9.39 6.61 14.43
CA LEU A 549 10.76 6.74 14.90
C LEU A 549 11.00 5.91 16.17
N GLY A 550 10.16 6.08 17.19
CA GLY A 550 10.25 5.30 18.43
C GLY A 550 10.09 3.80 18.18
N ALA A 551 9.05 3.42 17.45
CA ALA A 551 8.71 2.03 17.17
C ALA A 551 9.80 1.29 16.39
N PHE A 552 10.27 1.82 15.25
CA PHE A 552 11.24 1.10 14.42
C PHE A 552 12.70 1.36 14.82
N TYR A 553 13.07 2.56 15.26
CA TYR A 553 14.49 2.90 15.51
C TYR A 553 14.94 2.79 16.96
N LEU A 554 14.03 2.99 17.93
CA LEU A 554 14.38 2.82 19.36
C LEU A 554 14.05 1.42 19.89
N ILE A 555 13.16 0.67 19.22
CA ILE A 555 12.73 -0.67 19.66
C ILE A 555 13.00 -1.71 18.58
N GLY A 556 12.38 -1.61 17.40
CA GLY A 556 12.41 -2.67 16.38
C GLY A 556 13.82 -3.02 15.89
N LEU A 557 14.62 -2.03 15.50
CA LEU A 557 15.99 -2.22 15.04
C LEU A 557 16.92 -2.74 16.16
N PRO A 558 16.97 -2.14 17.38
CA PRO A 558 17.74 -2.70 18.49
C PRO A 558 17.36 -4.14 18.85
N VAL A 559 16.07 -4.46 18.94
CA VAL A 559 15.58 -5.83 19.22
C VAL A 559 15.99 -6.77 18.09
N GLY A 560 15.81 -6.36 16.83
CA GLY A 560 16.19 -7.16 15.66
C GLY A 560 17.69 -7.47 15.63
N ILE A 561 18.55 -6.47 15.84
CA ILE A 561 20.01 -6.62 15.88
C ILE A 561 20.42 -7.53 17.05
N MET A 562 19.88 -7.31 18.25
CA MET A 562 20.17 -8.13 19.43
C MET A 562 19.78 -9.59 19.20
N LEU A 563 18.57 -9.85 18.72
CA LEU A 563 18.10 -11.22 18.50
C LEU A 563 18.80 -11.90 17.32
N GLY A 564 19.03 -11.17 16.23
CA GLY A 564 19.67 -11.69 15.02
C GLY A 564 21.14 -12.07 15.23
N PHE A 565 21.92 -11.17 15.84
CA PHE A 565 23.38 -11.34 15.98
C PHE A 565 23.82 -11.84 17.35
N VAL A 566 23.26 -11.33 18.45
CA VAL A 566 23.72 -11.69 19.81
C VAL A 566 23.08 -12.98 20.30
N ALA A 567 21.76 -13.12 20.13
CA ALA A 567 21.03 -14.35 20.47
C ALA A 567 21.10 -15.44 19.37
N ASN A 568 21.86 -15.20 18.29
CA ASN A 568 22.04 -16.11 17.15
C ASN A 568 20.74 -16.62 16.48
N LEU A 569 19.64 -15.86 16.58
CA LEU A 569 18.38 -16.18 15.87
C LEU A 569 18.39 -15.75 14.39
N LYS A 570 19.48 -15.16 13.90
CA LYS A 570 19.72 -14.82 12.48
C LYS A 570 18.54 -14.05 11.86
N GLY A 571 18.09 -14.41 10.66
CA GLY A 571 17.01 -13.72 9.95
C GLY A 571 15.68 -13.76 10.70
N ARG A 572 15.41 -14.83 11.47
CA ARG A 572 14.27 -14.91 12.38
C ARG A 572 14.35 -13.85 13.48
N GLY A 573 15.54 -13.63 14.05
CA GLY A 573 15.80 -12.55 15.01
C GLY A 573 15.57 -11.16 14.43
N LEU A 574 16.09 -10.91 13.22
CA LEU A 574 15.86 -9.65 12.50
C LEU A 574 14.36 -9.39 12.28
N TRP A 575 13.59 -10.41 11.88
CA TRP A 575 12.14 -10.28 11.64
C TRP A 575 11.33 -10.08 12.92
N ILE A 576 11.72 -10.70 14.03
CA ILE A 576 11.12 -10.43 15.35
C ILE A 576 11.30 -8.95 15.72
N GLY A 577 12.42 -8.32 15.33
CA GLY A 577 12.61 -6.87 15.42
C GLY A 577 11.56 -6.06 14.65
N ILE A 578 11.28 -6.43 13.38
CA ILE A 578 10.21 -5.80 12.58
C ILE A 578 8.87 -5.94 13.29
N VAL A 579 8.52 -7.16 13.72
CA VAL A 579 7.26 -7.46 14.40
C VAL A 579 7.13 -6.67 15.71
N ALA A 580 8.18 -6.60 16.52
CA ALA A 580 8.18 -5.83 17.77
C ALA A 580 7.96 -4.33 17.54
N GLY A 581 8.68 -3.74 16.58
CA GLY A 581 8.46 -2.35 16.17
C GLY A 581 7.04 -2.14 15.65
N SER A 582 6.57 -3.03 14.77
CA SER A 582 5.22 -2.99 14.24
C SER A 582 4.13 -3.07 15.33
N ILE A 583 4.24 -3.98 16.30
CA ILE A 583 3.29 -4.08 17.42
C ILE A 583 3.23 -2.77 18.20
N VAL A 584 4.38 -2.18 18.54
CA VAL A 584 4.43 -0.89 19.27
C VAL A 584 3.82 0.23 18.44
N GLN A 585 4.11 0.30 17.13
CA GLN A 585 3.51 1.28 16.22
C GLN A 585 1.98 1.15 16.20
N THR A 586 1.46 -0.07 16.06
CA THR A 586 0.02 -0.35 16.04
C THR A 586 -0.65 0.07 17.34
N ILE A 587 -0.07 -0.28 18.50
CA ILE A 587 -0.60 0.08 19.82
C ILE A 587 -0.64 1.61 19.97
N LEU A 588 0.49 2.29 19.74
CA LEU A 588 0.59 3.74 19.92
C LEU A 588 -0.37 4.49 19.00
N LEU A 589 -0.42 4.15 17.70
CA LEU A 589 -1.37 4.78 16.76
C LEU A 589 -2.84 4.46 17.12
N SER A 590 -3.13 3.26 17.62
CA SER A 590 -4.49 2.88 18.05
C SER A 590 -4.93 3.69 19.28
N LEU A 591 -4.10 3.79 20.32
CA LEU A 591 -4.37 4.61 21.51
C LEU A 591 -4.62 6.06 21.10
N PHE A 592 -3.75 6.62 20.27
CA PHE A 592 -3.90 7.96 19.73
C PHE A 592 -5.23 8.13 18.97
N ALA A 593 -5.63 7.17 18.11
CA ALA A 593 -6.88 7.23 17.36
C ALA A 593 -8.12 7.12 18.27
N ILE A 594 -8.07 6.29 19.31
CA ILE A 594 -9.13 6.11 20.31
C ILE A 594 -9.34 7.41 21.12
N PHE A 595 -8.25 8.01 21.61
CA PHE A 595 -8.28 9.25 22.41
C PHE A 595 -8.36 10.55 21.58
N THR A 596 -8.51 10.45 20.25
CA THR A 596 -8.67 11.63 19.40
C THR A 596 -9.99 12.35 19.69
N ASN A 597 -9.90 13.61 20.12
CA ASN A 597 -11.06 14.48 20.24
C ASN A 597 -11.53 14.95 18.85
N TRP A 598 -12.55 14.28 18.31
CA TRP A 598 -13.10 14.52 16.97
C TRP A 598 -13.63 15.94 16.77
N LYS A 599 -14.27 16.55 17.77
CA LYS A 599 -14.72 17.95 17.72
C LYS A 599 -13.54 18.92 17.56
N LYS A 600 -12.44 18.68 18.28
CA LYS A 600 -11.19 19.45 18.16
C LYS A 600 -10.52 19.27 16.78
N GLN A 601 -10.60 18.08 16.18
CA GLN A 601 -10.08 17.87 14.81
C GLN A 601 -10.93 18.58 13.75
N VAL A 602 -12.25 18.62 13.89
CA VAL A 602 -13.14 19.44 13.03
C VAL A 602 -12.78 20.92 13.14
N ALA A 603 -12.58 21.46 14.35
CA ALA A 603 -12.16 22.84 14.55
C ALA A 603 -10.81 23.14 13.86
N LYS A 604 -9.82 22.25 14.00
CA LYS A 604 -8.53 22.36 13.30
C LYS A 604 -8.65 22.25 11.78
N ALA A 605 -9.56 21.43 11.25
CA ALA A 605 -9.81 21.34 9.81
C ALA A 605 -10.40 22.66 9.28
N LYS A 606 -11.41 23.22 9.98
CA LYS A 606 -11.99 24.53 9.65
C LYS A 606 -10.95 25.66 9.72
N GLU A 607 -10.09 25.68 10.75
CA GLU A 607 -9.00 26.65 10.89
C GLU A 607 -7.95 26.54 9.78
N ARG A 608 -7.52 25.31 9.45
CA ARG A 608 -6.55 25.01 8.38
C ARG A 608 -7.05 25.52 7.03
N ILE A 609 -8.28 25.15 6.66
CA ILE A 609 -8.91 25.59 5.42
C ILE A 609 -9.27 27.09 5.45
N GLY A 610 -9.63 27.64 6.61
CA GLY A 610 -9.97 29.06 6.77
C GLY A 610 -8.78 30.02 6.61
N ARG A 611 -7.59 29.64 7.11
CA ARG A 611 -6.36 30.44 7.00
C ARG A 611 -5.95 30.74 5.56
N SER A 612 -6.12 29.79 4.63
CA SER A 612 -5.85 30.00 3.20
C SER A 612 -6.91 30.86 2.47
N SER A 613 -7.79 31.55 3.22
CA SER A 613 -8.72 32.58 2.71
C SER A 613 -8.51 33.97 3.33
N MET A 614 -7.64 34.09 4.35
CA MET A 614 -7.32 35.39 5.02
C MET A 614 -6.01 36.01 4.50
N GLY A 615 -5.56 35.61 3.31
CA GLY A 615 -4.35 36.11 2.66
C GLY A 615 -4.60 37.08 1.50
N ASN A 616 -5.83 37.62 1.41
CA ASN A 616 -6.25 38.66 0.46
C ASN A 616 -6.54 39.95 1.21
#